data_AF-A0AAU4K034-F1
#
_entry.id   AF-A0AAU4K034-F1
#
_cell.length_a   1.000
_cell.length_b   1.000
_cell.length_c   1.000
_cell.angle_alpha   90.00
_cell.angle_beta   90.00
_cell.angle_gamma   90.00
#
_symmetry.space_group_name_H-M   'P 1'
#
loop_
_entity.id
_entity.type
_entity.pdbx_description
1 polymer ?
#
loop_
_entity_poly.entity_id
_entity_poly.type
_entity_poly.pdbx_seq_one_letter_code
_entity_poly.pdbx_strand_id
1 'polypeptide(L)'
;MIPGRLHLAVPRRGTWTPSLPVSARWALLGLWCAEPLTRGIDYLRGDSALLSVNLTVIEQAMPLWAWGLFHVLAASLLAVGLIQRWRRVAIAGLHPLGAIYTTQAIGLTYQTLQRRSLQFEEVETVMVGAVLVLIAAITWCAWRQTDAVRVLQYTGAIALAALFYELLLIDGIRTPVLFFVIGLCYWIAAIGYSDERRLVVAASART
;
A
#
# COMPACT_ATOMS: atom_id res chain seq x y z
N MET A 1 3.38 -51.05 11.02
CA MET A 1 2.86 -49.82 10.36
C MET A 1 3.67 -48.65 10.86
N ILE A 2 4.49 -48.02 10.00
CA ILE A 2 5.22 -46.80 10.36
C ILE A 2 4.34 -45.63 9.93
N PRO A 3 3.91 -44.74 10.83
CA PRO A 3 3.12 -43.57 10.46
C PRO A 3 3.89 -42.74 9.42
N GLY A 4 3.25 -42.50 8.28
CA GLY A 4 3.84 -41.87 7.11
C GLY A 4 4.44 -40.51 7.46
N ARG A 5 5.70 -40.29 7.07
CA ARG A 5 6.33 -38.98 7.09
C ARG A 5 5.50 -38.04 6.23
N LEU A 6 4.82 -37.08 6.86
CA LEU A 6 4.36 -35.86 6.21
C LEU A 6 5.61 -35.16 5.67
N HIS A 7 5.93 -35.42 4.41
CA HIS A 7 6.85 -34.59 3.67
C HIS A 7 6.18 -33.21 3.54
N LEU A 8 6.48 -32.32 4.50
CA LEU A 8 6.16 -30.90 4.38
C LEU A 8 6.85 -30.42 3.10
N ALA A 9 6.09 -30.41 2.00
CA ALA A 9 6.56 -29.95 0.73
C ALA A 9 6.86 -28.45 0.89
N VAL A 10 8.15 -28.12 0.96
CA VAL A 10 8.58 -26.73 1.05
C VAL A 10 8.01 -25.99 -0.17
N PRO A 11 7.29 -24.88 0.03
CA PRO A 11 6.73 -24.11 -1.08
C PRO A 11 7.83 -23.75 -2.08
N ARG A 12 7.64 -24.12 -3.35
CA ARG A 12 8.62 -23.81 -4.40
C ARG A 12 8.59 -22.32 -4.72
N ARG A 13 9.77 -21.72 -4.87
CA ARG A 13 9.91 -20.34 -5.36
C ARG A 13 9.23 -20.18 -6.72
N GLY A 14 8.49 -19.09 -6.91
CA GLY A 14 7.80 -18.78 -8.15
C GLY A 14 8.72 -18.34 -9.28
N THR A 15 8.17 -18.29 -10.49
CA THR A 15 8.86 -17.87 -11.72
C THR A 15 8.57 -16.41 -12.11
N TRP A 16 7.68 -15.73 -11.39
CA TRP A 16 7.29 -14.35 -11.70
C TRP A 16 8.42 -13.36 -11.42
N THR A 17 8.63 -12.37 -12.29
CA THR A 17 9.66 -11.34 -12.11
C THR A 17 8.98 -9.98 -12.10
N PRO A 18 9.12 -9.17 -11.03
CA PRO A 18 8.51 -7.85 -10.99
C PRO A 18 8.99 -6.99 -12.17
N SER A 19 8.09 -6.26 -12.82
CA SER A 19 8.41 -5.34 -13.94
C SER A 19 9.32 -4.16 -13.57
N LEU A 20 9.68 -4.00 -12.30
CA LEU A 20 10.60 -2.95 -11.85
C LEU A 20 11.97 -3.06 -12.54
N PRO A 21 12.59 -1.93 -12.96
CA PRO A 21 13.94 -1.90 -13.52
C PRO A 21 14.92 -2.62 -12.59
N VAL A 22 15.78 -3.48 -13.15
CA VAL A 22 16.65 -4.36 -12.36
C VAL A 22 17.53 -3.59 -11.37
N SER A 23 18.06 -2.44 -11.79
CA SER A 23 18.91 -1.56 -10.96
C SER A 23 18.17 -0.93 -9.78
N ALA A 24 16.92 -0.50 -9.98
CA ALA A 24 16.11 0.15 -8.95
C ALA A 24 15.30 -0.84 -8.10
N ARG A 25 15.18 -2.08 -8.55
CA ARG A 25 14.28 -3.08 -7.96
C ARG A 25 14.53 -3.24 -6.47
N TRP A 26 15.76 -3.53 -6.04
CA TRP A 26 16.02 -3.79 -4.63
C TRP A 26 15.81 -2.58 -3.72
N ALA A 27 16.13 -1.37 -4.20
CA ALA A 27 15.88 -0.15 -3.46
C ALA A 27 14.38 0.11 -3.29
N LEU A 28 13.59 -0.01 -4.36
CA LEU A 28 12.14 0.19 -4.33
C LEU A 28 11.44 -0.88 -3.49
N LEU A 29 11.86 -2.15 -3.59
CA LEU A 29 11.34 -3.24 -2.76
C LEU A 29 11.65 -3.01 -1.28
N GLY A 30 12.88 -2.59 -0.98
CA GLY A 30 13.31 -2.21 0.36
C GLY A 30 12.43 -1.10 0.91
N LEU A 31 12.23 -0.03 0.14
CA LEU A 31 11.43 1.13 0.55
C LEU A 31 9.95 0.77 0.77
N TRP A 32 9.33 0.05 -0.17
CA TRP A 32 7.92 -0.37 -0.11
C TRP A 32 7.62 -1.37 1.01
N CYS A 33 8.61 -2.13 1.48
CA CYS A 33 8.41 -3.03 2.60
C CYS A 33 8.81 -2.39 3.93
N ALA A 34 9.93 -1.65 3.94
CA ALA A 34 10.51 -1.11 5.16
C ALA A 34 9.58 -0.09 5.81
N GLU A 35 9.04 0.85 5.03
CA GLU A 35 8.23 1.93 5.57
C GLU A 35 6.96 1.43 6.30
N PRO A 36 6.10 0.57 5.70
CA PRO A 36 4.95 0.01 6.42
C PRO A 36 5.37 -0.95 7.54
N LEU A 37 6.47 -1.70 7.40
CA LEU A 37 6.97 -2.52 8.50
C LEU A 37 7.39 -1.67 9.70
N THR A 38 8.14 -0.59 9.48
CA THR A 38 8.57 0.31 10.55
C THR A 38 7.38 0.95 11.24
N ARG A 39 6.42 1.49 10.48
CA ARG A 39 5.20 2.07 11.04
C ARG A 39 4.36 1.04 11.80
N GLY A 40 4.26 -0.17 11.25
CA GLY A 40 3.56 -1.26 11.91
C GLY A 40 4.20 -1.67 13.24
N ILE A 41 5.54 -1.75 13.29
CA ILE A 41 6.29 -2.04 14.51
C ILE A 41 6.12 -0.92 15.54
N ASP A 42 6.16 0.34 15.11
CA ASP A 42 5.97 1.51 15.99
C ASP A 42 4.58 1.46 16.65
N TYR A 43 3.53 1.19 15.87
CA TYR A 43 2.17 1.01 16.40
C TYR A 43 2.04 -0.18 17.35
N LEU A 44 2.70 -1.31 17.06
CA LEU A 44 2.67 -2.49 17.92
C LEU A 44 3.38 -2.27 19.25
N ARG A 45 4.43 -1.45 19.29
CA ARG A 45 5.16 -1.15 20.52
C ARG A 45 4.41 -0.23 21.48
N GLY A 46 3.29 0.34 21.03
CA GLY A 46 2.61 1.41 21.74
C GLY A 46 3.46 2.66 21.62
N ASP A 47 2.97 3.62 20.85
CA ASP A 47 3.79 4.75 20.46
C ASP A 47 4.24 5.58 21.67
N SER A 48 5.43 6.18 21.59
CA SER A 48 5.94 7.06 22.66
C SER A 48 4.98 8.23 22.91
N ALA A 49 4.99 8.81 24.11
CA ALA A 49 4.11 9.93 24.48
C ALA A 49 4.12 11.14 23.50
N LEU A 50 5.15 11.26 22.66
CA LEU A 50 5.27 12.28 21.61
C LEU A 50 4.40 12.00 20.37
N LEU A 51 4.08 10.74 20.11
CA LEU A 51 3.32 10.30 18.94
C LEU A 51 1.82 10.15 19.22
N SER A 52 1.46 9.80 20.46
CA SER A 52 0.06 9.73 20.91
C SER A 52 -0.67 11.07 20.84
N VAL A 53 0.04 12.20 20.92
CA VAL A 53 -0.54 13.55 20.89
C VAL A 53 -1.05 13.95 19.50
N ASN A 54 -0.64 13.23 18.44
CA ASN A 54 -0.97 13.58 17.05
C ASN A 54 -1.69 12.46 16.27
N LEU A 55 -2.37 11.54 16.95
CA LEU A 55 -3.16 10.52 16.25
C LEU A 55 -4.36 11.14 15.56
N THR A 56 -4.60 10.77 14.30
CA THR A 56 -5.80 11.13 13.54
C THR A 56 -7.07 10.54 14.13
N VAL A 57 -8.22 11.15 13.84
CA VAL A 57 -9.54 10.59 14.21
C VAL A 57 -9.68 9.15 13.70
N ILE A 58 -9.12 8.86 12.53
CA ILE A 58 -9.10 7.53 11.93
C ILE A 58 -8.18 6.58 12.70
N GLU A 59 -6.96 6.99 13.06
CA GLU A 59 -6.07 6.17 13.88
C GLU A 59 -6.67 5.89 15.26
N GLN A 60 -7.45 6.83 15.81
CA GLN A 60 -8.16 6.67 17.08
C GLN A 60 -9.41 5.76 16.98
N ALA A 61 -9.91 5.47 15.77
CA ALA A 61 -11.10 4.66 15.57
C ALA A 61 -10.91 3.19 15.98
N MET A 62 -9.67 2.73 16.15
CA MET A 62 -9.36 1.41 16.69
C MET A 62 -8.02 1.43 17.44
N PRO A 63 -7.73 0.43 18.29
CA PRO A 63 -6.47 0.37 19.02
C PRO A 63 -5.24 0.39 18.09
N LEU A 64 -4.18 1.09 18.47
CA LEU A 64 -2.95 1.21 17.66
C LEU A 64 -2.35 -0.16 17.29
N TRP A 65 -2.36 -1.13 18.21
CA TRP A 65 -1.86 -2.46 17.92
C TRP A 65 -2.58 -3.12 16.73
N ALA A 66 -3.87 -2.82 16.51
CA ALA A 66 -4.62 -3.35 15.39
C ALA A 66 -4.16 -2.72 14.07
N TRP A 67 -3.92 -1.39 14.05
CA TRP A 67 -3.28 -0.73 12.90
C TRP A 67 -1.91 -1.32 12.63
N GLY A 68 -1.13 -1.56 13.69
CA GLY A 68 0.19 -2.15 13.60
C GLY A 68 0.18 -3.53 12.95
N LEU A 69 -0.74 -4.40 13.37
CA LEU A 69 -0.93 -5.72 12.77
C LEU A 69 -1.29 -5.63 11.28
N PHE A 70 -2.18 -4.72 10.88
CA PHE A 70 -2.53 -4.57 9.46
C PHE A 70 -1.31 -4.18 8.61
N HIS A 71 -0.50 -3.22 9.07
CA HIS A 71 0.71 -2.82 8.37
C HIS A 71 1.71 -3.98 8.26
N VAL A 72 2.01 -4.65 9.39
CA VAL A 72 2.99 -5.74 9.43
C VAL A 72 2.55 -6.91 8.55
N LEU A 73 1.28 -7.32 8.64
CA LEU A 73 0.77 -8.43 7.83
C LEU A 73 0.78 -8.10 6.34
N ALA A 74 0.29 -6.92 5.96
CA ALA A 74 0.25 -6.50 4.56
C ALA A 74 1.66 -6.34 3.96
N ALA A 75 2.59 -5.71 4.69
CA ALA A 75 3.98 -5.58 4.27
C ALA A 75 4.72 -6.91 4.24
N SER A 76 4.42 -7.84 5.16
CA SER A 76 4.99 -9.19 5.15
C SER A 76 4.51 -9.99 3.94
N LEU A 77 3.22 -9.92 3.59
CA LEU A 77 2.69 -10.52 2.37
C LEU A 77 3.38 -9.95 1.13
N LEU A 78 3.54 -8.63 1.07
CA LEU A 78 4.28 -7.97 0.00
C LEU A 78 5.72 -8.50 -0.09
N ALA A 79 6.47 -8.45 0.99
CA ALA A 79 7.86 -8.89 1.05
C ALA A 79 8.03 -10.37 0.66
N VAL A 80 7.22 -11.26 1.24
CA VAL A 80 7.22 -12.70 0.92
C VAL A 80 6.87 -12.91 -0.55
N GLY A 81 5.84 -12.24 -1.06
CA GLY A 81 5.43 -12.33 -2.45
C GLY A 81 6.53 -11.91 -3.43
N LEU A 82 7.29 -10.87 -3.08
CA LEU A 82 8.39 -10.37 -3.90
C LEU A 82 9.62 -11.30 -3.84
N ILE A 83 10.06 -11.69 -2.64
CA ILE A 83 11.22 -12.56 -2.41
C ILE A 83 10.99 -13.94 -3.04
N GLN A 84 9.82 -14.53 -2.74
CA GLN A 84 9.43 -15.84 -3.24
C GLN A 84 8.91 -15.80 -4.67
N ARG A 85 8.83 -14.63 -5.30
CA ARG A 85 8.33 -14.48 -6.67
C ARG A 85 6.91 -15.03 -6.83
N TRP A 86 6.09 -14.89 -5.78
CA TRP A 86 4.69 -15.28 -5.76
C TRP A 86 3.81 -14.06 -5.98
N ARG A 87 3.55 -13.77 -7.26
CA ARG A 87 2.79 -12.60 -7.69
C ARG A 87 1.48 -12.37 -6.92
N ARG A 88 0.69 -13.44 -6.72
CA ARG A 88 -0.61 -13.34 -6.02
C ARG A 88 -0.44 -12.86 -4.58
N VAL A 89 0.61 -13.31 -3.91
CA VAL A 89 0.92 -12.94 -2.53
C VAL A 89 1.40 -11.49 -2.47
N ALA A 90 2.21 -11.05 -3.45
CA ALA A 90 2.64 -9.65 -3.54
C ALA A 90 1.44 -8.71 -3.75
N ILE A 91 0.55 -9.04 -4.70
CA ILE A 91 -0.69 -8.27 -4.96
C ILE A 91 -1.58 -8.22 -3.72
N ALA A 92 -1.72 -9.35 -3.01
CA ALA A 92 -2.48 -9.42 -1.77
C ALA A 92 -1.91 -8.54 -0.65
N GLY A 93 -0.61 -8.26 -0.64
CA GLY A 93 0.00 -7.28 0.27
C GLY A 93 -0.18 -5.83 -0.18
N LEU A 94 -0.07 -5.55 -1.49
CA LEU A 94 -0.17 -4.19 -2.05
C LEU A 94 -1.57 -3.57 -1.87
N HIS A 95 -2.64 -4.33 -2.06
CA HIS A 95 -4.00 -3.79 -1.89
C HIS A 95 -4.30 -3.26 -0.49
N PRO A 96 -4.11 -4.04 0.60
CA PRO A 96 -4.35 -3.54 1.94
C PRO A 96 -3.39 -2.41 2.30
N LEU A 97 -2.13 -2.43 1.85
CA LEU A 97 -1.24 -1.27 2.04
C LEU A 97 -1.81 -0.01 1.37
N GLY A 98 -2.24 -0.10 0.10
CA GLY A 98 -2.88 1.03 -0.58
C GLY A 98 -4.08 1.57 0.20
N ALA A 99 -4.95 0.68 0.68
CA ALA A 99 -6.10 1.04 1.51
C ALA A 99 -5.71 1.74 2.82
N ILE A 100 -4.78 1.15 3.58
CA ILE A 100 -4.33 1.67 4.88
C ILE A 100 -3.77 3.08 4.74
N TYR A 101 -2.86 3.30 3.78
CA TYR A 101 -2.22 4.59 3.57
C TYR A 101 -3.19 5.66 3.08
N THR A 102 -4.09 5.32 2.16
CA THR A 102 -5.14 6.25 1.74
C THR A 102 -6.06 6.61 2.90
N THR A 103 -6.48 5.63 3.71
CA THR A 103 -7.29 5.85 4.93
C THR A 103 -6.57 6.77 5.93
N GLN A 104 -5.27 6.59 6.18
CA GLN A 104 -4.50 7.50 7.03
C GLN A 104 -4.38 8.92 6.44
N ALA A 105 -4.19 9.04 5.12
CA ALA A 105 -4.15 10.32 4.42
C ALA A 105 -5.44 11.13 4.64
N ILE A 106 -6.59 10.47 4.60
CA ILE A 106 -7.89 11.09 4.85
C ILE A 106 -7.95 11.62 6.29
N GLY A 107 -7.48 10.84 7.26
CA GLY A 107 -7.47 11.24 8.68
C GLY A 107 -6.58 12.46 8.92
N LEU A 108 -5.41 12.50 8.29
CA LEU A 108 -4.49 13.65 8.34
C LEU A 108 -5.10 14.87 7.64
N THR A 109 -5.80 14.67 6.52
CA THR A 109 -6.50 15.74 5.80
C THR A 109 -7.57 16.37 6.68
N TYR A 110 -8.41 15.53 7.30
CA TYR A 110 -9.44 15.97 8.25
C TYR A 110 -8.85 16.81 9.38
N GLN A 111 -7.78 16.34 10.02
CA GLN A 111 -7.11 17.10 11.09
C GLN A 111 -6.54 18.43 10.59
N THR A 112 -5.97 18.45 9.39
CA THR A 112 -5.42 19.67 8.78
C THR A 112 -6.52 20.70 8.53
N LEU A 113 -7.69 20.26 8.04
CA LEU A 113 -8.86 21.12 7.84
C LEU A 113 -9.41 21.64 9.17
N GLN A 114 -9.53 20.78 10.17
CA GLN A 114 -9.99 21.14 11.51
C GLN A 114 -9.11 22.21 12.16
N ARG A 115 -7.77 22.09 12.04
CA ARG A 115 -6.82 23.09 12.57
C ARG A 115 -6.94 24.45 11.89
N ARG A 116 -7.40 24.51 10.63
CA ARG A 116 -7.58 25.75 9.87
C ARG A 116 -8.93 26.43 10.11
N SER A 117 -9.76 25.92 11.03
CA SER A 117 -11.07 26.49 11.38
C SER A 117 -12.00 26.71 10.17
N LEU A 118 -11.82 25.93 9.11
CA LEU A 118 -12.77 25.90 8.00
C LEU A 118 -14.08 25.27 8.51
N GLN A 119 -15.20 25.98 8.36
CA GLN A 119 -16.50 25.56 8.90
C GLN A 119 -16.99 24.25 8.26
N PHE A 120 -17.61 23.40 9.08
CA PHE A 120 -17.68 21.94 8.92
C PHE A 120 -18.70 21.38 7.92
N GLU A 121 -19.44 22.20 7.15
CA GLU A 121 -20.37 21.66 6.15
C GLU A 121 -19.66 20.91 5.00
N GLU A 122 -18.37 21.19 4.75
CA GLU A 122 -17.59 20.52 3.70
C GLU A 122 -16.90 19.23 4.16
N VAL A 123 -16.82 18.97 5.48
CA VAL A 123 -15.93 17.94 6.03
C VAL A 123 -16.55 16.54 6.04
N GLU A 124 -17.87 16.42 6.24
CA GLU A 124 -18.59 15.14 6.03
C GLU A 124 -18.48 14.69 4.58
N THR A 125 -18.54 15.62 3.62
CA THR A 125 -18.33 15.33 2.19
C THR A 125 -16.95 14.77 1.91
N VAL A 126 -15.91 15.25 2.60
CA VAL A 126 -14.54 14.73 2.47
C VAL A 126 -14.42 13.32 3.04
N MET A 127 -15.01 13.03 4.20
CA MET A 127 -15.01 11.70 4.84
C MET A 127 -15.84 10.67 4.07
N VAL A 128 -17.01 11.06 3.59
CA VAL A 128 -17.85 10.22 2.72
C VAL A 128 -17.15 10.01 1.38
N GLY A 129 -16.57 11.05 0.77
CA GLY A 129 -15.78 10.94 -0.46
C GLY A 129 -14.59 9.99 -0.31
N ALA A 130 -13.89 10.06 0.80
CA ALA A 130 -12.80 9.17 1.19
C ALA A 130 -13.22 7.69 1.29
N VAL A 131 -14.30 7.41 2.02
CA VAL A 131 -14.87 6.06 2.17
C VAL A 131 -15.41 5.55 0.84
N LEU A 132 -16.04 6.41 0.05
CA LEU A 132 -16.51 6.08 -1.30
C LEU A 132 -15.34 5.83 -2.27
N VAL A 133 -14.23 6.56 -2.16
CA VAL A 133 -13.00 6.28 -2.94
C VAL A 133 -12.40 4.95 -2.52
N LEU A 134 -12.37 4.61 -1.24
CA LEU A 134 -11.91 3.32 -0.76
C LEU A 134 -12.80 2.18 -1.25
N ILE A 135 -14.13 2.30 -1.09
CA ILE A 135 -15.11 1.33 -1.59
C ILE A 135 -15.05 1.25 -3.10
N ALA A 136 -14.97 2.37 -3.83
CA ALA A 136 -14.86 2.40 -5.28
C ALA A 136 -13.52 1.82 -5.76
N ALA A 137 -12.41 2.02 -5.06
CA ALA A 137 -11.13 1.39 -5.39
C ALA A 137 -11.21 -0.13 -5.19
N ILE A 138 -11.78 -0.59 -4.08
CA ILE A 138 -12.03 -2.02 -3.81
C ILE A 138 -12.97 -2.61 -4.87
N THR A 139 -14.05 -1.90 -5.20
CA THR A 139 -15.08 -2.34 -6.16
C THR A 139 -14.58 -2.26 -7.61
N TRP A 140 -13.77 -1.27 -7.96
CA TRP A 140 -13.11 -1.12 -9.26
C TRP A 140 -12.05 -2.20 -9.47
N CYS A 141 -11.27 -2.52 -8.43
CA CYS A 141 -10.37 -3.67 -8.42
C CYS A 141 -11.12 -5.00 -8.61
N ALA A 142 -12.37 -5.08 -8.13
CA ALA A 142 -13.23 -6.23 -8.37
C ALA A 142 -13.87 -6.24 -9.77
N TRP A 143 -13.97 -5.08 -10.46
CA TRP A 143 -14.88 -4.92 -11.61
C TRP A 143 -14.22 -4.65 -12.99
N ARG A 144 -13.09 -3.93 -13.12
CA ARG A 144 -12.53 -3.62 -14.46
C ARG A 144 -11.03 -3.81 -14.63
N GLN A 145 -10.73 -4.33 -15.82
CA GLN A 145 -9.59 -5.17 -16.14
C GLN A 145 -8.98 -4.69 -17.49
N THR A 146 -8.51 -3.45 -17.64
CA THR A 146 -7.97 -2.95 -18.95
C THR A 146 -6.77 -1.99 -18.86
N ASP A 147 -5.69 -2.34 -19.58
CA ASP A 147 -4.63 -1.59 -20.30
C ASP A 147 -4.08 -0.23 -19.80
N ALA A 148 -4.28 0.16 -18.54
CA ALA A 148 -3.74 1.41 -17.96
C ALA A 148 -2.28 1.33 -17.46
N VAL A 149 -1.63 0.17 -17.58
CA VAL A 149 -0.41 -0.21 -16.85
C VAL A 149 0.81 0.66 -17.15
N ARG A 150 0.95 1.15 -18.40
CA ARG A 150 2.18 1.88 -18.81
C ARG A 150 2.16 3.35 -18.39
N VAL A 151 1.03 4.04 -18.50
CA VAL A 151 0.93 5.45 -18.10
C VAL A 151 1.08 5.56 -16.58
N LEU A 152 0.46 4.64 -15.84
CA LEU A 152 0.41 4.64 -14.38
C LEU A 152 1.78 4.40 -13.70
N GLN A 153 2.67 3.61 -14.32
CA GLN A 153 4.03 3.39 -13.83
C GLN A 153 4.93 4.63 -13.96
N TYR A 154 4.80 5.41 -15.05
CA TYR A 154 5.57 6.65 -15.23
C TYR A 154 4.99 7.81 -14.41
N THR A 155 3.67 7.93 -14.30
CA THR A 155 3.05 8.96 -13.44
C THR A 155 3.33 8.70 -11.95
N GLY A 156 3.36 7.44 -11.52
CA GLY A 156 3.75 7.06 -10.16
C GLY A 156 5.19 7.40 -9.82
N ALA A 157 6.15 7.21 -10.74
CA ALA A 157 7.56 7.57 -10.52
C ALA A 157 7.78 9.09 -10.46
N ILE A 158 7.09 9.86 -11.29
CA ILE A 158 7.14 11.34 -11.28
C ILE A 158 6.46 11.88 -10.01
N ALA A 159 5.33 11.31 -9.60
CA ALA A 159 4.68 11.66 -8.34
C ALA A 159 5.56 11.34 -7.14
N LEU A 160 6.26 10.20 -7.12
CA LEU A 160 7.19 9.81 -6.06
C LEU A 160 8.40 10.75 -5.97
N ALA A 161 8.93 11.21 -7.12
CA ALA A 161 10.05 12.15 -7.19
C ALA A 161 9.65 13.58 -6.77
N ALA A 162 8.47 14.04 -7.18
CA ALA A 162 7.90 15.31 -6.73
C ALA A 162 7.58 15.29 -5.22
N LEU A 163 7.09 14.15 -4.72
CA LEU A 163 6.88 13.93 -3.28
C LEU A 163 8.18 13.95 -2.48
N PHE A 164 9.24 13.32 -3.00
CA PHE A 164 10.55 13.28 -2.34
C PHE A 164 11.17 14.67 -2.24
N TYR A 165 10.93 15.53 -3.24
CA TYR A 165 11.35 16.93 -3.25
C TYR A 165 10.57 17.78 -2.22
N GLU A 166 9.25 17.59 -2.12
CA GLU A 166 8.41 18.24 -1.10
C GLU A 166 8.69 17.72 0.33
N LEU A 167 9.02 16.42 0.47
CA LEU A 167 9.41 15.76 1.74
C LEU A 167 10.63 16.40 2.41
N LEU A 168 11.49 17.03 1.61
CA LEU A 168 12.79 17.54 2.02
C LEU A 168 12.71 18.99 2.54
N LEU A 169 11.62 19.70 2.30
CA LEU A 169 11.59 21.16 2.46
C LEU A 169 10.68 21.67 3.58
N ILE A 170 9.55 21.02 3.94
CA ILE A 170 8.56 21.67 4.83
C ILE A 170 7.80 20.66 5.74
N ASP A 171 7.94 20.79 7.06
CA ASP A 171 7.05 20.26 8.13
C ASP A 171 6.94 18.74 8.42
N GLY A 172 7.98 17.96 8.13
CA GLY A 172 8.11 16.59 8.64
C GLY A 172 7.24 15.55 7.92
N ILE A 173 7.59 14.27 8.13
CA ILE A 173 7.24 13.11 7.28
C ILE A 173 5.74 12.70 7.36
N ARG A 174 4.83 13.55 7.86
CA ARG A 174 3.41 13.22 8.10
C ARG A 174 2.42 14.14 7.40
N THR A 175 2.64 14.41 6.11
CA THR A 175 1.66 15.16 5.33
C THR A 175 0.56 14.24 4.76
N PRO A 176 -0.70 14.71 4.68
CA PRO A 176 -1.77 13.93 4.07
C PRO A 176 -1.46 13.55 2.62
N VAL A 177 -0.85 14.48 1.86
CA VAL A 177 -0.46 14.27 0.47
C VAL A 177 0.52 13.12 0.32
N LEU A 178 1.49 13.01 1.23
CA LEU A 178 2.48 11.94 1.22
C LEU A 178 1.82 10.57 1.34
N PHE A 179 0.98 10.39 2.37
CA PHE A 179 0.28 9.13 2.60
C PHE A 179 -0.65 8.78 1.44
N PHE A 180 -1.30 9.78 0.85
CA PHE A 180 -2.19 9.57 -0.29
C PHE A 180 -1.42 9.04 -1.50
N VAL A 181 -0.28 9.65 -1.83
CA VAL A 181 0.54 9.20 -2.97
C VAL A 181 1.16 7.84 -2.71
N ILE A 182 1.63 7.55 -1.49
CA ILE A 182 2.11 6.21 -1.12
C ILE A 182 0.98 5.18 -1.33
N GLY A 183 -0.22 5.47 -0.83
CA GLY A 183 -1.39 4.60 -1.01
C GLY A 183 -1.71 4.33 -2.48
N LEU A 184 -1.70 5.39 -3.31
CA LEU A 184 -1.85 5.27 -4.76
C LEU A 184 -0.74 4.42 -5.38
N CYS A 185 0.53 4.64 -5.04
CA CYS A 185 1.64 3.86 -5.57
C CYS A 185 1.47 2.36 -5.32
N TYR A 186 0.99 1.95 -4.14
CA TYR A 186 0.70 0.55 -3.85
C TYR A 186 -0.41 -0.02 -4.73
N TRP A 187 -1.53 0.70 -4.92
CA TRP A 187 -2.61 0.25 -5.82
C TRP A 187 -2.18 0.19 -7.28
N ILE A 188 -1.46 1.21 -7.75
CA ILE A 188 -0.89 1.26 -9.10
C ILE A 188 -0.01 0.03 -9.35
N ALA A 189 0.84 -0.31 -8.39
CA ALA A 189 1.69 -1.50 -8.45
C ALA A 189 0.86 -2.80 -8.47
N ALA A 190 -0.19 -2.88 -7.64
CA ALA A 190 -1.07 -4.05 -7.58
C ALA A 190 -1.77 -4.30 -8.92
N ILE A 191 -2.27 -3.24 -9.55
CA ILE A 191 -2.90 -3.27 -10.88
C ILE A 191 -1.88 -3.70 -11.93
N GLY A 192 -0.71 -3.06 -11.95
CA GLY A 192 0.34 -3.39 -12.92
C GLY A 192 0.77 -4.86 -12.87
N TYR A 193 0.93 -5.42 -11.68
CA TYR A 193 1.26 -6.84 -11.51
C TYR A 193 0.10 -7.77 -11.89
N SER A 194 -1.16 -7.35 -11.72
CA SER A 194 -2.32 -8.15 -12.10
C SER A 194 -2.40 -8.36 -13.62
N ASP A 195 -2.06 -7.34 -14.39
CA ASP A 195 -2.18 -7.35 -15.85
C ASP A 195 -1.09 -8.15 -16.57
N GLU A 196 0.11 -8.28 -16.00
CA GLU A 196 1.18 -9.14 -16.54
C GLU A 196 0.71 -10.59 -16.78
N ARG A 197 -0.29 -11.08 -16.03
CA ARG A 197 -0.86 -12.43 -16.22
C ARG A 197 -1.48 -12.58 -17.60
N ARG A 198 -2.20 -11.56 -18.05
CA ARG A 198 -3.04 -11.67 -19.23
C ARG A 198 -2.22 -11.64 -20.49
N LEU A 199 -1.14 -10.87 -20.48
CA LEU A 199 -0.17 -10.84 -21.56
C LEU A 199 0.49 -12.21 -21.76
N VAL A 200 0.89 -12.89 -20.68
CA VAL A 200 1.48 -14.22 -20.78
C VAL A 200 0.47 -15.25 -21.29
N VAL A 201 -0.75 -15.26 -20.77
CA VAL A 201 -1.79 -16.21 -21.22
C VAL A 201 -2.18 -15.96 -22.68
N ALA A 202 -2.34 -14.70 -23.10
CA ALA A 202 -2.67 -14.34 -24.48
C ALA A 202 -1.51 -14.60 -25.46
N ALA A 203 -0.26 -14.62 -24.99
CA ALA A 203 0.89 -15.02 -25.79
C ALA A 203 0.92 -16.55 -25.98
N SER A 204 0.70 -17.32 -24.92
CA SER A 204 0.67 -18.79 -24.98
C SER A 204 -0.50 -19.37 -25.79
N ALA A 205 -1.60 -18.63 -25.94
CA ALA A 205 -2.74 -19.07 -26.76
C ALA A 205 -2.52 -18.88 -28.28
N ARG A 206 -1.47 -18.17 -28.69
CA ARG A 206 -1.14 -17.89 -30.10
C ARG A 206 -0.07 -18.82 -30.68
N THR A 207 0.53 -19.66 -29.84
CA THR A 207 1.55 -20.66 -30.20
C THR A 207 0.93 -22.03 -30.23
#